data_AF-A0A832MY78-F1
#
_entry.id   AF-A0A832MY78-F1
#
_cell.length_a   1.000
_cell.length_b   1.000
_cell.length_c   1.000
_cell.angle_alpha   90.00
_cell.angle_beta   90.00
_cell.angle_gamma   90.00
#
_symmetry.space_group_name_H-M   'P 1'
#
loop_
_entity.id
_entity.type
_entity.pdbx_description
1 polymer ?
#
loop_
_entity_poly.entity_id
_entity_poly.type
_entity_poly.pdbx_seq_one_letter_code
_entity_poly.pdbx_strand_id
1 'polypeptide(L)'
;MSILEKLNAVKDTVANYWPIGEFVYQNPLRGFEHLHFKEGLTQAQSLYGGNVYMEPSYYINLKEEGKISLDALEKNLQRLLDENDYASYLEEAKTFMLEISPQWDGLRSYEALKTYDIDDALHSHLEQASIYWDKYAWVKKLTKQMTLYEVHDALFGSSDKELIEKDVIEFLARFLDKAQTTLSMEDRDRGMFGAFKLYEDINHDGDAQSYVEKLLEKLKV
;
A
#
# COMPACT_ATOMS: atom_id res chain seq x y z
N MET A 1 -25.23 -16.00 -0.92
CA MET A 1 -23.84 -16.08 -1.40
C MET A 1 -22.90 -16.36 -0.24
N SER A 2 -22.19 -17.49 -0.32
CA SER A 2 -21.12 -17.91 0.60
C SER A 2 -19.99 -16.87 0.62
N ILE A 3 -19.28 -16.78 1.75
CA ILE A 3 -18.06 -15.95 1.86
C ILE A 3 -17.08 -16.24 0.72
N LEU A 4 -17.00 -17.49 0.26
CA LEU A 4 -16.16 -17.90 -0.87
C LEU A 4 -16.63 -17.30 -2.21
N GLU A 5 -17.95 -17.19 -2.42
CA GLU A 5 -18.54 -16.59 -3.63
C GLU A 5 -18.33 -15.07 -3.65
N LYS A 6 -18.39 -14.44 -2.47
CA LYS A 6 -18.08 -13.01 -2.31
C LYS A 6 -16.57 -12.75 -2.46
N LEU A 7 -15.72 -13.63 -1.92
CA LEU A 7 -14.26 -13.53 -2.08
C LEU A 7 -13.87 -13.69 -3.56
N ASN A 8 -14.51 -14.62 -4.28
CA ASN A 8 -14.26 -14.80 -5.72
C ASN A 8 -14.72 -13.58 -6.53
N ALA A 9 -15.86 -12.97 -6.19
CA ALA A 9 -16.32 -11.73 -6.84
C ALA A 9 -15.37 -10.54 -6.59
N VAL A 10 -14.77 -10.45 -5.40
CA VAL A 10 -13.82 -9.37 -5.04
C VAL A 10 -12.41 -9.65 -5.59
N LYS A 11 -12.02 -10.92 -5.70
CA LYS A 11 -10.77 -11.36 -6.33
C LYS A 11 -10.71 -10.92 -7.80
N ASP A 12 -11.83 -10.96 -8.51
CA ASP A 12 -11.95 -10.42 -9.87
C ASP A 12 -12.04 -8.89 -9.92
N THR A 13 -11.99 -8.16 -8.81
CA THR A 13 -12.20 -6.70 -8.81
C THR A 13 -10.99 -5.91 -8.31
N VAL A 14 -10.11 -6.51 -7.49
CA VAL A 14 -9.02 -5.77 -6.85
C VAL A 14 -7.67 -6.44 -7.03
N ALA A 15 -6.93 -5.93 -8.01
CA ALA A 15 -5.47 -5.82 -7.95
C ALA A 15 -5.10 -4.41 -8.44
N ASN A 16 -3.98 -3.85 -7.97
CA ASN A 16 -3.43 -2.60 -8.51
C ASN A 16 -3.09 -2.69 -10.03
N TYR A 17 -3.23 -3.88 -10.63
CA TYR A 17 -3.28 -4.17 -12.07
C TYR A 17 -4.47 -5.10 -12.42
N TRP A 18 -5.69 -4.76 -11.96
CA TRP A 18 -7.00 -5.19 -12.50
C TRP A 18 -7.29 -6.72 -12.63
N PRO A 19 -8.45 -7.14 -13.18
CA PRO A 19 -9.28 -8.20 -12.61
C PRO A 19 -8.76 -9.61 -12.91
N ILE A 20 -8.81 -10.50 -11.92
CA ILE A 20 -8.27 -11.88 -11.98
C ILE A 20 -8.96 -12.78 -13.03
N GLY A 21 -10.06 -12.33 -13.63
CA GLY A 21 -10.83 -13.07 -14.63
C GLY A 21 -10.34 -12.99 -16.08
N GLU A 22 -9.45 -12.06 -16.45
CA GLU A 22 -8.92 -11.97 -17.82
C GLU A 22 -7.42 -12.24 -17.87
N PHE A 23 -7.02 -13.08 -18.83
CA PHE A 23 -5.63 -13.40 -19.10
C PHE A 23 -4.92 -12.19 -19.70
N VAL A 24 -4.26 -11.38 -18.87
CA VAL A 24 -3.59 -10.15 -19.31
C VAL A 24 -2.17 -10.43 -19.81
N TYR A 25 -1.93 -10.18 -21.10
CA TYR A 25 -0.61 -10.19 -21.76
C TYR A 25 0.29 -8.99 -21.38
N GLN A 26 -0.17 -8.08 -20.50
CA GLN A 26 0.56 -6.84 -20.20
C GLN A 26 1.57 -7.02 -19.06
N ASN A 27 2.82 -6.64 -19.35
CA ASN A 27 3.94 -6.63 -18.43
C ASN A 27 3.67 -5.69 -17.24
N PRO A 28 3.76 -6.16 -15.97
CA PRO A 28 3.62 -5.31 -14.78
C PRO A 28 4.64 -4.17 -14.67
N LEU A 29 5.75 -4.25 -15.42
CA LEU A 29 6.75 -3.18 -15.53
C LEU A 29 6.46 -2.20 -16.67
N ARG A 30 5.26 -2.21 -17.24
CA ARG A 30 4.86 -1.28 -18.30
C ARG A 30 4.97 0.17 -17.81
N GLY A 31 5.68 1.02 -18.53
CA GLY A 31 6.04 2.38 -18.14
C GLY A 31 7.44 2.51 -17.51
N PHE A 32 8.06 1.41 -17.06
CA PHE A 32 9.41 1.37 -16.49
C PHE A 32 10.44 0.75 -17.45
N GLU A 33 10.09 0.54 -18.72
CA GLU A 33 10.95 -0.17 -19.68
C GLU A 33 12.25 0.56 -20.00
N HIS A 34 12.32 1.86 -19.68
CA HIS A 34 13.49 2.69 -19.82
C HIS A 34 14.50 2.55 -18.67
N LEU A 35 14.12 1.86 -17.58
CA LEU A 35 14.97 1.65 -16.40
C LEU A 35 15.64 0.28 -16.45
N HIS A 36 16.75 0.14 -15.72
CA HIS A 36 17.33 -1.19 -15.50
C HIS A 36 16.32 -2.04 -14.74
N PHE A 37 16.22 -3.34 -15.05
CA PHE A 37 15.18 -4.23 -14.51
C PHE A 37 15.02 -4.14 -12.99
N LYS A 38 16.14 -4.13 -12.26
CA LYS A 38 16.15 -4.00 -10.79
C LYS A 38 15.59 -2.65 -10.30
N GLU A 39 15.90 -1.56 -11.00
CA GLU A 39 15.41 -0.22 -10.67
C GLU A 39 13.93 -0.08 -11.00
N GLY A 40 13.49 -0.59 -12.16
CA GLY A 40 12.09 -0.64 -12.55
C GLY A 40 11.26 -1.43 -11.54
N LEU A 41 11.77 -2.57 -11.06
CA LEU A 41 11.15 -3.35 -10.00
C LEU A 41 11.05 -2.57 -8.68
N THR A 42 12.12 -1.89 -8.25
CA THR A 42 12.10 -1.08 -7.03
C THR A 42 11.10 0.07 -7.12
N GLN A 43 11.02 0.76 -8.27
CA GLN A 43 10.03 1.81 -8.47
C GLN A 43 8.60 1.26 -8.51
N ALA A 44 8.38 0.15 -9.22
CA ALA A 44 7.10 -0.53 -9.24
C ALA A 44 6.68 -1.01 -7.85
N GLN A 45 7.60 -1.54 -7.05
CA GLN A 45 7.34 -1.92 -5.65
C GLN A 45 6.88 -0.73 -4.81
N SER A 46 7.59 0.39 -4.93
CA SER A 46 7.26 1.60 -4.18
C SER A 46 5.89 2.17 -4.55
N LEU A 47 5.44 1.96 -5.78
CA LEU A 47 4.18 2.49 -6.29
C LEU A 47 3.00 1.52 -6.05
N TYR A 48 3.21 0.22 -6.23
CA TYR A 48 2.14 -0.78 -6.23
C TYR A 48 2.10 -1.65 -4.97
N GLY A 49 3.16 -1.61 -4.13
CA GLY A 49 3.23 -2.35 -2.86
C GLY A 49 3.35 -3.87 -2.99
N GLY A 50 3.54 -4.39 -4.20
CA GLY A 50 3.63 -5.84 -4.45
C GLY A 50 5.01 -6.42 -4.11
N ASN A 51 5.03 -7.70 -3.77
CA ASN A 51 6.28 -8.44 -3.62
C ASN A 51 6.94 -8.61 -5.00
N VAL A 52 8.14 -8.06 -5.13
CA VAL A 52 8.96 -8.11 -6.36
C VAL A 52 9.61 -9.48 -6.57
N TYR A 53 9.94 -10.13 -5.46
CA TYR A 53 10.56 -11.44 -5.42
C TYR A 53 9.63 -12.40 -4.67
N MET A 54 9.71 -13.68 -5.04
CA MET A 54 8.97 -14.72 -4.33
C MET A 54 9.62 -14.98 -2.97
N GLU A 55 8.87 -15.63 -2.08
CA GLU A 55 9.43 -16.08 -0.80
C GLU A 55 10.59 -17.06 -1.04
N PRO A 56 11.61 -17.10 -0.16
CA PRO A 56 12.78 -17.99 -0.32
C PRO A 56 12.39 -19.46 -0.56
N SER A 57 11.33 -19.95 0.10
CA SER A 57 10.80 -21.30 -0.06
C SER A 57 10.42 -21.64 -1.51
N TYR A 58 9.93 -20.68 -2.29
CA TYR A 58 9.61 -20.86 -3.70
C TYR A 58 10.86 -21.25 -4.52
N TYR A 59 11.97 -20.56 -4.29
CA TYR A 59 13.22 -20.84 -5.00
C TYR A 59 13.84 -22.17 -4.56
N ILE A 60 13.71 -22.54 -3.28
CA ILE A 60 14.14 -23.86 -2.81
C ILE A 60 13.36 -24.98 -3.48
N ASN A 61 12.04 -24.86 -3.60
CA ASN A 61 11.23 -25.85 -4.32
C ASN A 61 11.68 -26.00 -5.77
N LEU A 62 11.98 -24.88 -6.47
CA LEU A 62 12.51 -24.94 -7.83
C LEU A 62 13.88 -25.63 -7.92
N LYS A 63 14.74 -25.49 -6.89
CA LYS A 63 15.99 -26.24 -6.80
C LYS A 63 15.71 -27.73 -6.59
N GLU A 64 14.80 -28.09 -5.68
CA GLU A 64 14.43 -29.49 -5.43
C GLU A 64 13.82 -30.17 -6.66
N GLU A 65 13.07 -29.41 -7.46
CA GLU A 65 12.55 -29.83 -8.77
C GLU A 65 13.64 -29.90 -9.87
N GLY A 66 14.89 -29.52 -9.56
CA GLY A 66 16.01 -29.50 -10.52
C GLY A 66 15.94 -28.38 -11.55
N LYS A 67 15.05 -27.39 -11.40
CA LYS A 67 14.93 -26.22 -12.29
C LYS A 67 15.98 -25.16 -12.03
N ILE A 68 16.51 -25.09 -10.80
CA ILE A 68 17.65 -24.23 -10.44
C ILE A 68 18.90 -25.09 -10.27
N SER A 69 19.92 -24.81 -11.07
CA SER A 69 21.23 -25.46 -10.95
C SER A 69 22.00 -24.92 -9.74
N LEU A 70 22.50 -25.84 -8.91
CA LEU A 70 23.38 -25.50 -7.78
C LEU A 70 24.68 -24.84 -8.24
N ASP A 71 25.28 -25.32 -9.33
CA ASP A 71 26.51 -24.72 -9.87
C ASP A 71 26.27 -23.28 -10.35
N ALA A 72 25.10 -23.00 -10.92
CA ALA A 72 24.73 -21.66 -11.33
C ALA A 72 24.51 -20.75 -10.12
N LEU A 73 23.89 -21.25 -9.05
CA LEU A 73 23.74 -20.52 -7.79
C LEU A 73 25.09 -20.17 -7.18
N GLU A 74 25.99 -21.15 -7.06
CA GLU A 74 27.32 -20.97 -6.46
C GLU A 74 28.18 -19.98 -7.24
N LYS A 75 28.19 -20.08 -8.58
CA LYS A 75 28.90 -19.10 -9.43
C LYS A 75 28.36 -17.68 -9.27
N ASN A 76 27.05 -17.52 -9.15
CA ASN A 76 26.44 -16.20 -8.95
C ASN A 76 26.72 -15.64 -7.55
N LEU A 77 26.69 -16.49 -6.53
CA LEU A 77 27.06 -16.10 -5.16
C LEU A 77 28.52 -15.68 -5.09
N GLN A 78 29.43 -16.48 -5.65
CA GLN A 78 30.85 -16.17 -5.67
C GLN A 78 31.11 -14.82 -6.34
N ARG A 79 30.51 -14.56 -7.51
CA ARG A 79 30.64 -13.28 -8.21
C ARG A 79 30.20 -12.10 -7.31
N LEU A 80 29.06 -12.21 -6.65
CA LEU A 80 28.56 -11.16 -5.76
C LEU A 80 29.45 -10.97 -4.53
N LEU A 81 29.97 -12.05 -3.96
CA LEU A 81 30.89 -11.99 -2.83
C LEU A 81 32.22 -11.37 -3.21
N ASP A 82 32.76 -11.71 -4.38
CA ASP A 82 33.98 -11.12 -4.93
C ASP A 82 33.82 -9.61 -5.19
N GLU A 83 32.68 -9.18 -5.74
CA GLU A 83 32.35 -7.76 -5.97
C GLU A 83 32.27 -6.94 -4.68
N ASN A 84 32.12 -7.57 -3.52
CA ASN A 84 31.95 -6.92 -2.22
C ASN A 84 33.03 -7.30 -1.20
N ASP A 85 34.16 -7.88 -1.63
CA ASP A 85 35.28 -8.30 -0.77
C ASP A 85 34.91 -9.36 0.31
N TYR A 86 33.91 -10.21 0.05
CA TYR A 86 33.43 -11.27 0.96
C TYR A 86 33.66 -12.69 0.44
N ALA A 87 34.61 -12.87 -0.49
CA ALA A 87 34.88 -14.15 -1.16
C ALA A 87 35.06 -15.36 -0.22
N SER A 88 35.56 -15.12 1.01
CA SER A 88 35.77 -16.17 2.01
C SER A 88 34.49 -16.76 2.60
N TYR A 89 33.34 -16.10 2.44
CA TYR A 89 32.07 -16.47 3.07
C TYR A 89 31.13 -17.25 2.14
N LEU A 90 31.66 -17.90 1.10
CA LEU A 90 30.85 -18.60 0.11
C LEU A 90 29.98 -19.69 0.75
N GLU A 91 30.58 -20.52 1.62
CA GLU A 91 29.86 -21.62 2.25
C GLU A 91 28.80 -21.11 3.22
N GLU A 92 29.09 -20.09 4.01
CA GLU A 92 28.13 -19.45 4.91
C GLU A 92 26.97 -18.81 4.15
N ALA A 93 27.26 -18.11 3.05
CA ALA A 93 26.23 -17.52 2.20
C ALA A 93 25.35 -18.60 1.56
N LYS A 94 25.94 -19.72 1.14
CA LYS A 94 25.23 -20.86 0.56
C LYS A 94 24.34 -21.54 1.59
N THR A 95 24.85 -21.83 2.79
CA THR A 95 24.07 -22.36 3.90
C THR A 95 22.94 -21.41 4.28
N PHE A 96 23.21 -20.11 4.36
CA PHE A 96 22.17 -19.12 4.65
C PHE A 96 21.05 -19.16 3.62
N MET A 97 21.37 -19.10 2.33
CA MET A 97 20.38 -19.06 1.25
C MET A 97 19.58 -20.35 1.14
N LEU A 98 20.20 -21.50 1.39
CA LEU A 98 19.58 -22.81 1.18
C LEU A 98 18.86 -23.37 2.40
N GLU A 99 19.34 -23.08 3.61
CA GLU A 99 18.90 -23.75 4.83
C GLU A 99 18.23 -22.78 5.80
N ILE A 100 18.78 -21.58 5.98
CA ILE A 100 18.33 -20.62 7.00
C ILE A 100 17.23 -19.70 6.48
N SER A 101 17.43 -19.07 5.33
CA SER A 101 16.49 -18.12 4.71
C SER A 101 15.07 -18.69 4.50
N PRO A 102 14.89 -19.96 4.10
CA PRO A 102 13.56 -20.55 3.95
C PRO A 102 12.82 -20.77 5.29
N GLN A 103 13.57 -20.89 6.38
CA GLN A 103 13.05 -21.10 7.73
C GLN A 103 12.93 -19.79 8.52
N TRP A 104 13.27 -18.65 7.90
CA TRP A 104 13.43 -17.38 8.58
C TRP A 104 12.20 -16.96 9.39
N ASP A 105 11.00 -17.19 8.86
CA ASP A 105 9.75 -16.88 9.55
C ASP A 105 9.47 -17.81 10.74
N GLY A 106 9.97 -19.05 10.70
CA GLY A 106 9.89 -20.00 11.82
C GLY A 106 10.94 -19.75 12.91
N LEU A 107 12.07 -19.14 12.56
CA LEU A 107 13.10 -18.71 13.52
C LEU A 107 12.69 -17.46 14.29
N ARG A 108 11.71 -16.69 13.80
CA ARG A 108 11.09 -15.57 14.52
C ARG A 108 10.16 -16.10 15.62
N SER A 109 10.73 -16.52 16.74
CA SER A 109 9.95 -16.81 17.95
C SER A 109 9.68 -15.53 18.74
N TYR A 110 8.48 -14.97 18.57
CA TYR A 110 8.00 -13.86 19.40
C TYR A 110 7.81 -14.25 20.87
N GLU A 111 7.74 -15.54 21.17
CA GLU A 111 7.68 -16.06 22.54
C GLU A 111 9.06 -16.03 23.21
N ALA A 112 10.12 -16.37 22.47
CA ALA A 112 11.49 -16.26 22.95
C ALA A 112 11.93 -14.80 23.18
N LEU A 113 11.38 -13.84 22.40
CA LEU A 113 11.61 -12.40 22.59
C LEU A 113 11.15 -11.90 23.97
N LYS A 114 10.23 -12.61 24.66
CA LYS A 114 9.79 -12.26 26.02
C LYS A 114 10.77 -12.69 27.12
N THR A 115 11.81 -13.43 26.76
CA THR A 115 12.78 -14.02 27.72
C THR A 115 14.00 -13.10 27.93
N TYR A 116 14.20 -12.14 27.04
CA TYR A 116 15.30 -11.19 27.10
C TYR A 116 14.76 -9.85 27.55
N ASP A 117 15.46 -9.21 28.49
CA ASP A 117 15.17 -7.83 28.85
C ASP A 117 15.40 -6.94 27.62
N ILE A 118 14.44 -6.07 27.35
CA ILE A 118 14.54 -5.10 26.27
C ILE A 118 15.67 -4.13 26.64
N ASP A 119 16.65 -3.98 25.77
CA ASP A 119 17.65 -2.92 25.93
C ASP A 119 16.95 -1.56 25.75
N ASP A 120 16.71 -0.87 26.86
CA ASP A 120 15.99 0.40 26.91
C ASP A 120 16.64 1.49 26.02
N ALA A 121 17.97 1.46 25.87
CA ALA A 121 18.69 2.43 25.06
C ALA A 121 18.50 2.15 23.57
N LEU A 122 18.60 0.88 23.16
CA LEU A 122 18.32 0.47 21.79
C LEU A 122 16.84 0.66 21.43
N HIS A 123 15.93 0.34 22.35
CA HIS A 123 14.49 0.53 22.16
C HIS A 123 14.15 2.00 21.96
N SER A 124 14.65 2.89 22.83
CA SER A 124 14.46 4.33 22.71
C SER A 124 15.02 4.89 21.39
N HIS A 125 16.18 4.39 20.95
CA HIS A 125 16.75 4.79 19.67
C HIS A 125 15.89 4.34 18.49
N LEU A 126 15.43 3.08 18.49
CA LEU A 126 14.58 2.54 17.44
C LEU A 126 13.20 3.20 17.40
N GLU A 127 12.62 3.55 18.55
CA GLU A 127 11.38 4.33 18.61
C GLU A 127 11.56 5.71 17.96
N GLN A 128 12.65 6.42 18.29
CA GLN A 128 12.94 7.73 17.69
C GLN A 128 13.25 7.63 16.19
N ALA A 129 13.86 6.54 15.73
CA ALA A 129 14.20 6.31 14.34
C ALA A 129 13.03 5.75 13.51
N SER A 130 12.01 5.19 14.15
CA SER A 130 10.91 4.52 13.46
C SER A 130 9.82 5.51 13.07
N ILE A 131 9.67 5.70 11.75
CA ILE A 131 8.63 6.53 11.12
C ILE A 131 7.20 6.06 11.49
N TYR A 132 7.04 4.80 11.94
CA TYR A 132 5.75 4.19 12.20
C TYR A 132 5.21 4.46 13.62
N TRP A 133 6.05 4.91 14.56
CA TRP A 133 5.63 5.20 15.94
C TRP A 133 5.08 6.62 16.10
N ASP A 134 5.54 7.57 15.28
CA ASP A 134 4.92 8.89 15.21
C ASP A 134 3.68 8.82 14.30
N LYS A 135 2.56 8.45 14.92
CA LYS A 135 1.24 8.38 14.28
C LYS A 135 0.92 9.67 13.52
N TYR A 136 1.31 10.83 14.04
CA TYR A 136 1.06 12.12 13.39
C TYR A 136 1.95 12.33 12.17
N ALA A 137 3.25 12.03 12.24
CA ALA A 137 4.14 12.11 11.09
C ALA A 137 3.77 11.10 9.99
N TRP A 138 3.35 9.89 10.37
CA TRP A 138 2.88 8.87 9.46
C TRP A 138 1.58 9.25 8.76
N VAL A 139 0.57 9.71 9.51
CA VAL A 139 -0.68 10.24 8.95
C VAL A 139 -0.42 11.46 8.06
N LYS A 140 0.47 12.37 8.46
CA LYS A 140 0.88 13.53 7.65
C LYS A 140 1.59 13.13 6.35
N LYS A 141 2.35 12.04 6.36
CA LYS A 141 3.00 11.49 5.17
C LYS A 141 1.99 10.82 4.24
N LEU A 142 1.06 10.03 4.78
CA LEU A 142 -0.01 9.38 4.02
C LEU A 142 -0.97 10.41 3.40
N THR A 143 -1.41 11.39 4.18
CA THR A 143 -2.31 12.47 3.71
C THR A 143 -1.67 13.43 2.71
N LYS A 144 -0.35 13.35 2.50
CA LYS A 144 0.34 14.07 1.41
C LYS A 144 0.11 13.41 0.05
N GLN A 145 -0.15 12.09 0.03
CA GLN A 145 -0.23 11.31 -1.20
C GLN A 145 -1.64 10.73 -1.44
N MET A 146 -2.42 10.54 -0.38
CA MET A 146 -3.75 9.93 -0.41
C MET A 146 -4.75 10.80 0.34
N THR A 147 -6.00 10.82 -0.13
CA THR A 147 -7.12 11.45 0.57
C THR A 147 -7.59 10.59 1.76
N LEU A 148 -8.37 11.17 2.66
CA LEU A 148 -8.84 10.46 3.86
C LEU A 148 -9.69 9.22 3.53
N TYR A 149 -10.53 9.30 2.50
CA TYR A 149 -11.37 8.18 2.05
C TYR A 149 -10.54 7.10 1.32
N GLU A 150 -9.46 7.47 0.63
CA GLU A 150 -8.51 6.49 0.08
C GLU A 150 -7.77 5.72 1.17
N VAL A 151 -7.42 6.39 2.27
CA VAL A 151 -6.83 5.73 3.45
C VAL A 151 -7.86 4.82 4.14
N HIS A 152 -9.12 5.27 4.23
CA HIS A 152 -10.21 4.47 4.81
C HIS A 152 -10.46 3.18 4.02
N ASP A 153 -10.60 3.28 2.69
CA ASP A 153 -10.81 2.13 1.81
C ASP A 153 -9.63 1.15 1.85
N ALA A 154 -8.39 1.66 1.89
CA ALA A 154 -7.20 0.82 2.01
C ALA A 154 -7.12 0.08 3.36
N LEU A 155 -7.59 0.69 4.45
CA LEU A 155 -7.52 0.10 5.80
C LEU A 155 -8.67 -0.85 6.11
N PHE A 156 -9.88 -0.54 5.65
CA PHE A 156 -11.10 -1.26 6.03
C PHE A 156 -11.70 -2.08 4.89
N GLY A 157 -11.13 -2.00 3.68
CA GLY A 157 -11.64 -2.72 2.51
C GLY A 157 -13.02 -2.25 2.08
N SER A 158 -13.39 -1.01 2.40
CA SER A 158 -14.58 -0.33 1.89
C SER A 158 -14.36 0.17 0.47
N SER A 159 -15.43 0.63 -0.17
CA SER A 159 -15.43 1.25 -1.50
C SER A 159 -16.06 2.64 -1.44
N ASP A 160 -15.86 3.36 -0.34
CA ASP A 160 -16.53 4.62 -0.07
C ASP A 160 -15.98 5.72 -0.99
N LYS A 161 -14.75 5.58 -1.50
CA LYS A 161 -14.16 6.44 -2.51
C LYS A 161 -15.07 6.65 -3.72
N GLU A 162 -15.55 5.57 -4.35
CA GLU A 162 -16.33 5.68 -5.59
C GLU A 162 -17.65 6.42 -5.36
N LEU A 163 -18.28 6.20 -4.19
CA LEU A 163 -19.51 6.86 -3.80
C LEU A 163 -19.27 8.35 -3.53
N ILE A 164 -18.28 8.65 -2.70
CA ILE A 164 -17.94 10.02 -2.31
C ILE A 164 -17.47 10.83 -3.53
N GLU A 165 -16.61 10.28 -4.38
CA GLU A 165 -16.12 10.98 -5.58
C GLU A 165 -17.25 11.26 -6.57
N LYS A 166 -18.14 10.28 -6.79
CA LYS A 166 -19.30 10.48 -7.65
C LYS A 166 -20.19 11.62 -7.14
N ASP A 167 -20.52 11.61 -5.85
CA ASP A 167 -21.41 12.60 -5.25
C ASP A 167 -20.76 14.00 -5.23
N VAL A 168 -19.46 14.09 -4.95
CA VAL A 168 -18.69 15.34 -4.98
C VAL A 168 -18.57 15.89 -6.41
N ILE A 169 -18.23 15.05 -7.39
CA ILE A 169 -18.12 15.46 -8.81
C ILE A 169 -19.48 15.91 -9.32
N GLU A 170 -20.55 15.19 -8.99
CA GLU A 170 -21.92 15.53 -9.36
C GLU A 170 -22.34 16.87 -8.75
N PHE A 171 -22.07 17.08 -7.46
CA PHE A 171 -22.33 18.35 -6.78
C PHE A 171 -21.56 19.51 -7.43
N LEU A 172 -20.25 19.35 -7.67
CA LEU A 172 -19.41 20.38 -8.28
C LEU A 172 -19.82 20.69 -9.72
N ALA A 173 -20.10 19.66 -10.52
CA ALA A 173 -20.59 19.82 -11.88
C ALA A 173 -21.90 20.61 -11.87
N ARG A 174 -22.86 20.22 -11.03
CA ARG A 174 -24.13 20.94 -10.86
C ARG A 174 -23.95 22.36 -10.35
N PHE A 175 -22.97 22.66 -9.50
CA PHE A 175 -22.74 24.01 -9.01
C PHE A 175 -22.11 24.92 -10.09
N LEU A 176 -21.12 24.39 -10.83
CA LEU A 176 -20.35 25.16 -11.81
C LEU A 176 -21.05 25.34 -13.16
N ASP A 177 -21.95 24.43 -13.53
CA ASP A 177 -22.54 24.36 -14.88
C ASP A 177 -23.52 25.50 -15.24
N LYS A 178 -23.63 26.56 -14.42
CA LYS A 178 -24.38 27.81 -14.74
C LYS A 178 -25.76 27.61 -15.42
N ALA A 179 -26.42 26.48 -15.14
CA ALA A 179 -27.72 26.06 -15.69
C ALA A 179 -27.75 25.70 -17.19
N GLN A 180 -26.69 25.07 -17.74
CA GLN A 180 -26.73 24.49 -19.09
C GLN A 180 -27.28 23.05 -19.13
N THR A 181 -27.30 22.34 -18.00
CA THR A 181 -27.96 21.02 -17.82
C THR A 181 -29.42 21.14 -17.36
N THR A 182 -30.19 20.07 -17.54
CA THR A 182 -31.65 19.97 -17.27
C THR A 182 -32.07 20.08 -15.81
N LEU A 183 -31.13 20.11 -14.86
CA LEU A 183 -31.38 20.23 -13.41
C LEU A 183 -30.69 21.48 -12.87
N SER A 184 -31.44 22.55 -12.61
CA SER A 184 -30.93 23.78 -12.00
C SER A 184 -30.73 23.63 -10.50
N MET A 185 -29.62 24.17 -9.99
CA MET A 185 -29.38 24.29 -8.56
C MET A 185 -29.86 25.68 -8.12
N GLU A 186 -31.03 25.78 -7.48
CA GLU A 186 -31.76 27.05 -7.30
C GLU A 186 -31.12 28.01 -6.26
N ASP A 187 -30.25 27.52 -5.37
CA ASP A 187 -29.69 28.29 -4.25
C ASP A 187 -28.19 28.62 -4.38
N ARG A 188 -27.65 28.71 -5.61
CA ARG A 188 -26.22 28.99 -5.84
C ARG A 188 -25.74 30.34 -5.30
N ASP A 189 -26.64 31.33 -5.21
CA ASP A 189 -26.32 32.67 -4.73
C ASP A 189 -25.83 32.69 -3.27
N ARG A 190 -26.06 31.60 -2.53
CA ARG A 190 -25.57 31.38 -1.16
C ARG A 190 -24.09 30.98 -1.11
N GLY A 191 -23.43 30.82 -2.26
CA GLY A 191 -22.08 30.28 -2.38
C GLY A 191 -22.03 28.76 -2.24
N MET A 192 -20.91 28.15 -2.64
CA MET A 192 -20.76 26.69 -2.75
C MET A 192 -21.08 25.97 -1.44
N PHE A 193 -20.53 26.44 -0.31
CA PHE A 193 -20.80 25.83 0.98
C PHE A 193 -22.24 26.08 1.48
N GLY A 194 -22.82 27.25 1.17
CA GLY A 194 -24.21 27.55 1.51
C GLY A 194 -25.19 26.63 0.77
N ALA A 195 -24.93 26.37 -0.51
CA ALA A 195 -25.69 25.41 -1.32
C ALA A 195 -25.48 23.96 -0.84
N PHE A 196 -24.25 23.59 -0.48
CA PHE A 196 -23.94 22.27 0.07
C PHE A 196 -24.70 21.98 1.37
N LYS A 197 -24.73 22.94 2.30
CA LYS A 197 -25.49 22.80 3.55
C LYS A 197 -26.98 22.55 3.33
N LEU A 198 -27.57 23.19 2.32
CA LEU A 198 -28.98 23.01 2.01
C LEU A 198 -29.26 21.65 1.36
N TYR A 199 -28.38 21.18 0.49
CA TYR A 199 -28.54 19.92 -0.24
C TYR A 199 -28.38 18.69 0.68
N GLU A 200 -27.46 18.79 1.64
CA GLU A 200 -27.15 17.72 2.62
C GLU A 200 -27.91 17.86 3.95
N ASP A 201 -28.86 18.81 4.05
CA ASP A 201 -29.63 19.10 5.27
C ASP A 201 -28.73 19.34 6.52
N ILE A 202 -27.61 20.04 6.31
CA ILE A 202 -26.63 20.33 7.36
C ILE A 202 -27.00 21.61 8.10
N ASN A 203 -27.34 21.47 9.37
CA ASN A 203 -27.51 22.60 10.28
C ASN A 203 -26.16 22.99 10.95
N HIS A 204 -25.43 23.91 10.31
CA HIS A 204 -24.19 24.49 10.86
C HIS A 204 -24.15 26.01 10.68
N ASP A 205 -23.93 26.69 11.80
CA ASP A 205 -23.66 28.13 11.86
C ASP A 205 -22.17 28.39 11.68
N GLY A 206 -21.82 29.13 10.64
CA GLY A 206 -20.43 29.42 10.26
C GLY A 206 -20.11 29.08 8.80
N ASP A 207 -18.83 29.20 8.49
CA ASP A 207 -18.23 28.93 7.18
C ASP A 207 -17.76 27.47 7.04
N ALA A 208 -17.21 27.14 5.87
CA ALA A 208 -16.73 25.78 5.58
C ALA A 208 -15.59 25.36 6.52
N GLN A 209 -14.72 26.30 6.89
CA GLN A 209 -13.57 26.02 7.73
C GLN A 209 -14.00 25.60 9.14
N SER A 210 -14.86 26.38 9.78
CA SER A 210 -15.41 26.06 11.11
C SER A 210 -16.19 24.75 11.14
N TYR A 211 -16.85 24.39 10.03
CA TYR A 211 -17.55 23.12 9.89
C TYR A 211 -16.57 21.93 9.86
N VAL A 212 -15.49 22.04 9.07
CA VAL A 212 -14.46 21.00 8.96
C VAL A 212 -13.72 20.84 10.29
N GLU A 213 -13.33 21.92 10.94
CA GLU A 213 -12.64 21.88 12.24
C GLU A 213 -13.47 21.14 13.30
N LYS A 214 -14.78 21.44 13.37
CA LYS A 214 -15.72 20.78 14.28
C LYS A 214 -15.90 19.29 13.97
N LEU A 215 -15.89 18.91 12.69
CA LEU A 215 -15.97 17.50 12.28
C LEU A 215 -14.70 16.73 12.65
N LEU A 216 -13.52 17.32 12.41
CA LEU A 216 -12.24 16.71 12.78
C LEU A 216 -12.15 16.50 14.30
N GLU A 217 -12.55 17.49 15.09
CA GLU A 217 -12.60 17.38 16.55
C GLU A 217 -13.54 16.25 17.01
N LYS A 218 -14.72 16.13 16.38
CA LYS A 218 -15.68 15.04 16.67
C LYS A 218 -15.11 13.65 16.29
N LEU A 219 -14.38 13.57 15.19
CA LEU A 219 -13.74 12.34 14.71
C LEU A 219 -12.47 11.99 15.51
N LYS A 220 -12.03 12.86 16.43
CA LYS A 220 -10.77 12.73 17.20
C LYS A 220 -9.55 12.55 16.29
N VAL A 221 -9.55 13.24 15.14
CA VAL A 221 -8.44 13.31 14.19
C VAL A 221 -7.66 14.61 14.41
#